data_AF-A0AAW9ERA6-F1
#
_entry.id   AF-A0AAW9ERA6-F1
#
_cell.length_a   1.000
_cell.length_b   1.000
_cell.length_c   1.000
_cell.angle_alpha   90.00
_cell.angle_beta   90.00
_cell.angle_gamma   90.00
#
_symmetry.space_group_name_H-M   'P 1'
#
loop_
_entity.id
_entity.type
_entity.pdbx_description
1 polymer ?
#
loop_
_entity_poly.entity_id
_entity_poly.type
_entity_poly.pdbx_seq_one_letter_code
_entity_poly.pdbx_strand_id
1 'polypeptide(L)'
;MNIKLTLTLDDQTYAVASGVFPDGAVWLKVTDALPTFARLMRFRATAMRDMNDFMLLAQLVEAVRHQTDVLVSHLDLPWLPWARQDRHMVSGDSFALKVFASQLNTLKFDKVNVLDPHSDAAAAAIDNFVAIPQEVCLMQSASLSRLFQQHALMLVAPDAGSLKKIDAVARVAGVEQYAILSKKRDVASGSLTGFALLAGDVRGRDLLIVDDLCDAGGTFIGSAQVLRDAGARSVSLYVTHGIFSKGVDHLFANGIDAIYTTTSLAAPALVHPQLELIDIDAIYRA
;
A
#
# COMPACT_ATOMS: atom_id res chain seq x y z
N MET A 1 19.37 -12.35 -0.95
CA MET A 1 18.01 -11.89 -1.30
C MET A 1 17.31 -11.55 0.00
N ASN A 2 16.79 -10.34 0.15
CA ASN A 2 15.93 -10.03 1.31
C ASN A 2 14.67 -10.88 1.14
N ILE A 3 14.42 -11.79 2.10
CA ILE A 3 13.30 -12.71 2.02
C ILE A 3 12.02 -11.89 2.18
N LYS A 4 11.25 -11.78 1.10
CA LYS A 4 9.94 -11.10 1.04
C LYS A 4 8.81 -11.91 1.68
N LEU A 5 9.05 -13.19 1.96
CA LEU A 5 8.06 -14.15 2.42
C LEU A 5 8.42 -14.65 3.83
N THR A 6 7.57 -14.39 4.81
CA THR A 6 7.71 -15.03 6.13
C THR A 6 6.67 -16.13 6.28
N LEU A 7 7.05 -17.19 7.01
CA LEU A 7 6.16 -18.28 7.41
C LEU A 7 6.13 -18.35 8.94
N THR A 8 4.93 -18.41 9.49
CA THR A 8 4.69 -18.66 10.90
C THR A 8 3.64 -19.76 11.05
N LEU A 9 3.91 -20.79 11.85
CA LEU A 9 2.92 -21.79 12.27
C LEU A 9 2.74 -21.70 13.78
N ASP A 10 1.51 -21.50 14.25
CA ASP A 10 1.19 -21.37 15.68
C ASP A 10 2.15 -20.43 16.44
N ASP A 11 2.37 -19.25 15.84
CA ASP A 11 3.25 -18.17 16.33
C ASP A 11 4.76 -18.50 16.37
N GLN A 12 5.19 -19.64 15.80
CA GLN A 12 6.60 -19.98 15.57
C GLN A 12 7.02 -19.67 14.13
N THR A 13 8.11 -18.93 13.96
CA THR A 13 8.66 -18.59 12.64
C THR A 13 9.55 -19.71 12.12
N TYR A 14 9.40 -20.01 10.82
CA TYR A 14 10.18 -21.04 10.13
C TYR A 14 11.07 -20.40 9.07
N ALA A 15 12.33 -20.83 9.03
CA ALA A 15 13.30 -20.39 8.05
C ALA A 15 12.98 -20.94 6.66
N VAL A 16 13.12 -20.06 5.66
CA VAL A 16 12.91 -20.38 4.25
C VAL A 16 14.17 -20.04 3.47
N ALA A 17 14.46 -20.84 2.46
CA ALA A 17 15.52 -20.59 1.50
C ALA A 17 14.91 -20.52 0.10
N SER A 18 15.37 -19.57 -0.70
CA SER A 18 14.94 -19.41 -2.08
C SER A 18 16.12 -19.15 -3.00
N GLY A 19 15.94 -19.44 -4.28
CA GLY A 19 16.93 -19.15 -5.30
C GLY A 19 16.34 -19.14 -6.69
N VAL A 20 17.23 -19.02 -7.67
CA VAL A 20 16.91 -19.00 -9.10
C VAL A 20 17.77 -20.05 -9.78
N PHE A 21 17.14 -20.94 -10.54
CA PHE A 21 17.83 -21.90 -11.40
C PHE A 21 18.51 -21.19 -12.58
N PRO A 22 19.47 -21.83 -13.28
CA PRO A 22 20.14 -21.22 -14.43
C PRO A 22 19.21 -20.80 -15.59
N ASP A 23 18.03 -21.41 -15.70
CA ASP A 23 17.00 -21.09 -16.70
C ASP A 23 16.09 -19.91 -16.29
N GLY A 24 16.27 -19.36 -15.08
CA GLY A 24 15.49 -18.26 -14.53
C GLY A 24 14.29 -18.70 -13.69
N ALA A 25 13.98 -20.00 -13.59
CA ALA A 25 12.91 -20.48 -12.73
C ALA A 25 13.25 -20.29 -11.25
N VAL A 26 12.30 -19.80 -10.47
CA VAL A 26 12.48 -19.58 -9.03
C VAL A 26 12.11 -20.83 -8.23
N TRP A 27 12.84 -21.06 -7.14
CA TRP A 27 12.53 -22.14 -6.19
C TRP A 27 12.52 -21.63 -4.76
N LEU A 28 11.70 -22.28 -3.92
CA LEU A 28 11.65 -22.05 -2.49
C LEU A 28 11.55 -23.38 -1.73
N LYS A 29 12.18 -23.44 -0.55
CA LYS A 29 11.96 -24.51 0.43
C LYS A 29 11.91 -23.96 1.86
N VAL A 30 11.17 -24.64 2.73
CA VAL A 30 11.30 -24.50 4.19
C VAL A 30 12.52 -25.31 4.62
N THR A 31 13.44 -24.72 5.38
CA THR A 31 14.68 -25.38 5.82
C THR A 31 14.56 -26.04 7.18
N ASP A 32 13.63 -25.55 7.99
CA ASP A 32 13.35 -26.09 9.32
C ASP A 32 12.43 -27.32 9.21
N ALA A 33 12.48 -28.18 10.23
CA ALA A 33 11.57 -29.30 10.33
C ALA A 33 10.14 -28.81 10.60
N LEU A 34 9.22 -29.17 9.72
CA LEU A 34 7.81 -28.81 9.85
C LEU A 34 7.07 -29.76 10.82
N PRO A 35 6.11 -29.25 11.60
CA PRO A 35 5.27 -30.09 12.43
C PRO A 35 4.29 -30.89 11.57
N THR A 36 3.75 -31.99 12.09
CA THR A 36 2.71 -32.76 11.39
C THR A 36 1.35 -32.06 11.42
N PHE A 37 1.13 -31.16 12.37
CA PHE A 37 -0.11 -30.40 12.53
C PHE A 37 0.17 -28.96 12.97
N ALA A 38 -0.61 -28.01 12.47
CA ALA A 38 -0.63 -26.62 12.93
C ALA A 38 -2.07 -26.08 12.94
N ARG A 39 -2.43 -25.32 13.99
CA ARG A 39 -3.77 -24.70 14.06
C ARG A 39 -3.88 -23.51 13.11
N LEU A 40 -2.82 -22.70 13.05
CA LEU A 40 -2.76 -21.51 12.21
C LEU A 40 -1.46 -21.49 11.41
N MET A 41 -1.60 -21.40 10.08
CA MET A 41 -0.53 -21.08 9.16
C MET A 41 -0.68 -19.62 8.71
N ARG A 42 0.33 -18.79 8.96
CA ARG A 42 0.35 -17.40 8.50
C ARG A 42 1.54 -17.19 7.57
N PHE A 43 1.25 -16.60 6.41
CA PHE A 43 2.28 -16.05 5.53
C PHE A 43 2.20 -14.53 5.52
N ARG A 44 3.35 -13.87 5.43
CA ARG A 44 3.40 -12.46 5.02
C ARG A 44 4.22 -12.32 3.76
N ALA A 45 3.62 -11.71 2.74
CA ALA A 45 4.28 -11.44 1.46
C ALA A 45 4.53 -9.94 1.29
N THR A 46 5.66 -9.46 1.80
CA THR A 46 6.06 -8.06 1.72
C THR A 46 6.59 -7.71 0.33
N ALA A 47 6.18 -6.56 -0.21
CA ALA A 47 6.69 -6.05 -1.48
C ALA A 47 6.69 -7.08 -2.65
N MET A 48 5.60 -7.84 -2.82
CA MET A 48 5.37 -8.70 -3.99
C MET A 48 5.26 -7.82 -5.25
N ARG A 49 6.10 -8.04 -6.26
CA ARG A 49 6.22 -7.17 -7.45
C ARG A 49 5.94 -7.87 -8.76
N ASP A 50 6.13 -9.18 -8.83
CA ASP A 50 6.00 -9.95 -10.06
C ASP A 50 5.45 -11.37 -9.82
N MET A 51 5.30 -12.12 -10.91
CA MET A 51 4.79 -13.50 -10.84
C MET A 51 5.82 -14.50 -10.29
N ASN A 52 7.11 -14.14 -10.22
CA ASN A 52 8.10 -14.97 -9.54
C ASN A 52 7.90 -14.90 -8.02
N ASP A 53 7.63 -13.71 -7.47
CA ASP A 53 7.25 -13.57 -6.06
C ASP A 53 5.97 -14.37 -5.74
N PHE A 54 4.97 -14.36 -6.64
CA PHE A 54 3.78 -15.21 -6.52
C PHE A 54 4.13 -16.70 -6.55
N MET A 55 4.98 -17.12 -7.49
CA MET A 55 5.41 -18.51 -7.61
C MET A 55 6.14 -18.99 -6.35
N LEU A 56 6.97 -18.14 -5.73
CA LEU A 56 7.60 -18.42 -4.44
C LEU A 56 6.57 -18.59 -3.31
N LEU A 57 5.53 -17.73 -3.26
CA LEU A 57 4.43 -17.89 -2.30
C LEU A 57 3.69 -19.22 -2.52
N ALA A 58 3.35 -19.55 -3.78
CA ALA A 58 2.66 -20.79 -4.11
C ALA A 58 3.47 -22.03 -3.70
N GLN A 59 4.79 -22.04 -3.98
CA GLN A 59 5.69 -23.10 -3.52
C GLN A 59 5.76 -23.20 -2.00
N LEU A 60 5.76 -22.06 -1.29
CA LEU A 60 5.78 -22.05 0.17
C LEU A 60 4.49 -22.64 0.76
N VAL A 61 3.33 -22.28 0.20
CA VAL A 61 2.03 -22.86 0.61
C VAL A 61 2.00 -24.37 0.39
N GLU A 62 2.46 -24.81 -0.80
CA GLU A 62 2.51 -26.23 -1.16
C GLU A 62 3.45 -27.00 -0.23
N ALA A 63 4.67 -26.51 -0.03
CA ALA A 63 5.69 -27.17 0.80
C ALA A 63 5.21 -27.42 2.24
N VAL A 64 4.45 -26.48 2.82
CA VAL A 64 3.88 -26.64 4.16
C VAL A 64 2.71 -27.63 4.13
N ARG A 65 1.73 -27.43 3.24
CA ARG A 65 0.53 -28.29 3.17
C ARG A 65 0.84 -29.73 2.74
N HIS A 66 1.99 -29.96 2.11
CA HIS A 66 2.46 -31.31 1.79
C HIS A 66 2.86 -32.12 3.02
N GLN A 67 3.31 -31.46 4.10
CA GLN A 67 3.88 -32.13 5.30
C GLN A 67 3.10 -31.85 6.59
N THR A 68 2.30 -30.80 6.62
CA THR A 68 1.60 -30.31 7.80
C THR A 68 0.10 -30.24 7.53
N ASP A 69 -0.69 -30.91 8.37
CA ASP A 69 -2.13 -30.72 8.42
C ASP A 69 -2.42 -29.34 9.05
N VAL A 70 -2.93 -28.42 8.24
CA VAL A 70 -3.22 -27.04 8.66
C VAL A 70 -4.72 -26.85 8.83
N LEU A 71 -5.15 -26.35 9.99
CA LEU A 71 -6.56 -26.08 10.26
C LEU A 71 -7.04 -24.77 9.64
N VAL A 72 -6.29 -23.68 9.79
CA VAL A 72 -6.60 -22.34 9.25
C VAL A 72 -5.36 -21.72 8.64
N SER A 73 -5.53 -21.01 7.53
CA SER A 73 -4.46 -20.35 6.79
C SER A 73 -4.77 -18.89 6.47
N HIS A 74 -3.85 -18.00 6.82
CA HIS A 74 -3.95 -16.56 6.58
C HIS A 74 -2.80 -16.08 5.68
N LEU A 75 -3.12 -15.17 4.77
CA LEU A 75 -2.15 -14.40 4.01
C LEU A 75 -2.23 -12.93 4.40
N ASP A 76 -1.14 -12.38 4.89
CA ASP A 76 -0.92 -10.95 5.04
C ASP A 76 -0.21 -10.45 3.77
N LEU A 77 -0.90 -9.62 2.99
CA LEU A 77 -0.41 -9.04 1.74
C LEU A 77 -0.38 -7.50 1.86
N PRO A 78 0.68 -6.92 2.47
CA PRO A 78 0.78 -5.48 2.71
C PRO A 78 0.69 -4.63 1.44
N TRP A 79 1.03 -5.17 0.28
CA TRP A 79 0.89 -4.51 -1.01
C TRP A 79 0.22 -5.48 -1.97
N LEU A 80 -0.90 -5.06 -2.57
CA LEU A 80 -1.63 -5.85 -3.56
C LEU A 80 -1.09 -5.59 -4.97
N PRO A 81 -0.44 -6.58 -5.61
CA PRO A 81 0.06 -6.43 -6.97
C PRO A 81 -1.07 -6.19 -7.98
N TRP A 82 -0.79 -5.44 -9.04
CA TRP A 82 -1.74 -5.07 -10.10
C TRP A 82 -3.00 -4.33 -9.63
N ALA A 83 -3.09 -3.86 -8.37
CA ALA A 83 -4.26 -3.17 -7.82
C ALA A 83 -4.71 -1.94 -8.62
N ARG A 84 -3.81 -1.30 -9.37
CA ARG A 84 -4.10 -0.14 -10.24
C ARG A 84 -4.81 -0.51 -11.56
N GLN A 85 -4.79 -1.78 -11.96
CA GLN A 85 -5.42 -2.28 -13.18
C GLN A 85 -6.65 -3.12 -12.80
N ASP A 86 -7.60 -2.44 -12.18
CA ASP A 86 -8.79 -2.99 -11.52
C ASP A 86 -10.08 -2.91 -12.35
N ARG A 87 -9.98 -2.42 -13.59
CA ARG A 87 -11.09 -2.30 -14.54
C ARG A 87 -10.58 -2.09 -15.96
N HIS A 88 -11.44 -2.31 -16.94
CA HIS A 88 -11.20 -1.90 -18.32
C HIS A 88 -11.55 -0.40 -18.45
N MET A 89 -10.60 0.43 -18.88
CA MET A 89 -10.81 1.87 -19.08
C MET A 89 -11.12 2.18 -20.55
N VAL A 90 -10.45 1.48 -21.47
CA VAL A 90 -10.66 1.55 -22.91
C VAL A 90 -10.74 0.15 -23.53
N SER A 91 -11.21 0.09 -24.78
CA SER A 91 -11.30 -1.19 -25.51
C SER A 91 -9.92 -1.83 -25.66
N GLY A 92 -9.82 -3.11 -25.31
CA GLY A 92 -8.58 -3.89 -25.38
C GLY A 92 -7.78 -3.94 -24.08
N ASP A 93 -8.16 -3.16 -23.06
CA ASP A 93 -7.55 -3.27 -21.73
C ASP A 93 -7.77 -4.64 -21.11
N SER A 94 -6.81 -5.08 -20.29
CA SER A 94 -6.98 -6.22 -19.40
C SER A 94 -7.37 -5.77 -18.00
N PHE A 95 -8.02 -6.67 -17.25
CA PHE A 95 -8.28 -6.53 -15.82
C PHE A 95 -7.28 -7.39 -15.04
N ALA A 96 -6.03 -6.93 -14.96
CA ALA A 96 -4.93 -7.71 -14.39
C ALA A 96 -5.12 -8.05 -12.90
N LEU A 97 -5.75 -7.17 -12.10
CA LEU A 97 -6.08 -7.50 -10.71
C LEU A 97 -6.96 -8.77 -10.62
N LYS A 98 -7.96 -8.92 -11.50
CA LYS A 98 -8.80 -10.12 -11.54
C LYS A 98 -8.01 -11.36 -11.98
N VAL A 99 -7.08 -11.21 -12.91
CA VAL A 99 -6.20 -12.32 -13.35
C VAL A 99 -5.32 -12.79 -12.19
N PHE A 100 -4.66 -11.86 -11.50
CA PHE A 100 -3.86 -12.18 -10.32
C PHE A 100 -4.70 -12.80 -9.20
N ALA A 101 -5.85 -12.21 -8.89
CA ALA A 101 -6.76 -12.72 -7.87
C ALA A 101 -7.23 -14.16 -8.18
N SER A 102 -7.52 -14.47 -9.45
CA SER A 102 -7.90 -15.84 -9.84
C SER A 102 -6.79 -16.85 -9.54
N GLN A 103 -5.52 -16.48 -9.73
CA GLN A 103 -4.38 -17.32 -9.37
C GLN A 103 -4.19 -17.40 -7.86
N LEU A 104 -4.33 -16.29 -7.14
CA LEU A 104 -4.23 -16.24 -5.68
C LEU A 104 -5.29 -17.12 -5.00
N ASN A 105 -6.53 -17.09 -5.50
CA ASN A 105 -7.63 -17.88 -4.95
C ASN A 105 -7.39 -19.39 -5.09
N THR A 106 -6.54 -19.83 -6.03
CA THR A 106 -6.13 -21.26 -6.11
C THR A 106 -5.36 -21.73 -4.88
N LEU A 107 -4.72 -20.82 -4.15
CA LEU A 107 -4.01 -21.12 -2.91
C LEU A 107 -4.96 -21.30 -1.71
N LYS A 108 -6.26 -21.00 -1.85
CA LYS A 108 -7.33 -21.28 -0.87
C LYS A 108 -6.96 -20.84 0.56
N PHE A 109 -6.67 -19.56 0.74
CA PHE A 109 -6.50 -18.99 2.07
C PHE A 109 -7.87 -18.79 2.73
N ASP A 110 -7.95 -19.04 4.04
CA ASP A 110 -9.14 -18.79 4.85
C ASP A 110 -9.33 -17.30 5.15
N LYS A 111 -8.25 -16.52 5.01
CA LYS A 111 -8.26 -15.05 5.11
C LYS A 111 -7.12 -14.44 4.31
N VAL A 112 -7.41 -13.39 3.56
CA VAL A 112 -6.41 -12.56 2.87
C VAL A 112 -6.52 -11.12 3.35
N ASN A 113 -5.57 -10.69 4.19
CA ASN A 113 -5.50 -9.33 4.71
C ASN A 113 -4.70 -8.44 3.77
N VAL A 114 -5.26 -7.32 3.34
CA VAL A 114 -4.61 -6.36 2.44
C VAL A 114 -4.67 -4.96 3.01
N LEU A 115 -3.52 -4.27 3.08
CA LEU A 115 -3.45 -2.87 3.49
C LEU A 115 -3.94 -1.97 2.36
N ASP A 116 -4.88 -1.09 2.69
CA ASP A 116 -5.36 0.02 1.87
C ASP A 116 -5.46 -0.29 0.36
N PRO A 117 -6.29 -1.29 -0.05
CA PRO A 117 -6.42 -1.63 -1.46
C PRO A 117 -6.79 -0.41 -2.30
N HIS A 118 -6.27 -0.35 -3.52
CA HIS A 118 -6.51 0.78 -4.44
C HIS A 118 -8.00 1.08 -4.61
N SER A 119 -8.83 0.03 -4.72
CA SER A 119 -10.28 0.15 -4.84
C SER A 119 -11.01 -1.05 -4.24
N ASP A 120 -12.34 -0.90 -4.10
CA ASP A 120 -13.25 -1.96 -3.64
C ASP A 120 -13.27 -3.18 -4.60
N ALA A 121 -12.72 -3.07 -5.81
CA ALA A 121 -12.64 -4.18 -6.77
C ALA A 121 -11.82 -5.37 -6.24
N ALA A 122 -10.84 -5.12 -5.36
CA ALA A 122 -10.04 -6.16 -4.73
C ALA A 122 -10.92 -7.12 -3.91
N ALA A 123 -11.86 -6.57 -3.13
CA ALA A 123 -12.78 -7.37 -2.31
C ALA A 123 -13.74 -8.23 -3.13
N ALA A 124 -14.06 -7.81 -4.37
CA ALA A 124 -14.89 -8.58 -5.28
C ALA A 124 -14.10 -9.67 -6.04
N ALA A 125 -12.78 -9.53 -6.14
CA ALA A 125 -11.94 -10.42 -6.95
C ALA A 125 -11.25 -11.52 -6.10
N ILE A 126 -10.90 -11.20 -4.85
CA ILE A 126 -10.12 -12.09 -3.96
C ILE A 126 -11.06 -12.75 -2.95
N ASP A 127 -10.95 -14.07 -2.82
CA ASP A 127 -11.76 -14.83 -1.86
C ASP A 127 -11.28 -14.58 -0.42
N ASN A 128 -12.23 -14.53 0.52
CA ASN A 128 -11.96 -14.31 1.95
C ASN A 128 -11.14 -13.04 2.24
N PHE A 129 -11.34 -12.01 1.42
CA PHE A 129 -10.62 -10.75 1.48
C PHE A 129 -11.01 -9.89 2.70
N VAL A 130 -10.00 -9.30 3.33
CA VAL A 130 -10.14 -8.34 4.43
C VAL A 130 -9.27 -7.13 4.12
N ALA A 131 -9.91 -5.98 3.89
CA ALA A 131 -9.20 -4.71 3.77
C ALA A 131 -8.84 -4.19 5.17
N ILE A 132 -7.58 -3.83 5.38
CA ILE A 132 -7.13 -2.96 6.46
C ILE A 132 -7.24 -1.52 5.95
N PRO A 133 -8.15 -0.68 6.49
CA PRO A 133 -8.43 0.65 5.96
C PRO A 133 -7.26 1.64 6.05
N GLN A 134 -7.22 2.63 5.15
CA GLN A 134 -6.20 3.67 5.11
C GLN A 134 -6.05 4.40 6.45
N GLU A 135 -7.18 4.71 7.10
CA GLU A 135 -7.19 5.42 8.37
C GLU A 135 -6.55 4.61 9.50
N VAL A 136 -6.62 3.27 9.46
CA VAL A 136 -5.94 2.39 10.42
C VAL A 136 -4.43 2.44 10.20
N CYS A 137 -3.99 2.38 8.94
CA CYS A 137 -2.58 2.47 8.56
C CYS A 137 -1.98 3.84 8.95
N LEU A 138 -2.70 4.92 8.66
CA LEU A 138 -2.26 6.29 8.87
C LEU A 138 -2.09 6.61 10.36
N MET A 139 -3.02 6.15 11.20
CA MET A 139 -2.97 6.38 12.65
C MET A 139 -1.86 5.62 13.37
N GLN A 140 -1.13 4.71 12.70
CA GLN A 140 0.10 4.15 13.25
C GLN A 140 1.30 5.11 13.17
N SER A 141 1.21 6.23 12.45
CA SER A 141 2.21 7.29 12.51
C SER A 141 2.08 8.08 13.82
N ALA A 142 3.14 8.03 14.63
CA ALA A 142 3.19 8.77 15.89
C ALA A 142 3.21 10.29 15.66
N SER A 143 3.91 10.74 14.61
CA SER A 143 3.98 12.18 14.29
C SER A 143 2.65 12.70 13.77
N LEU A 144 1.99 12.00 12.84
CA LEU A 144 0.68 12.41 12.33
C LEU A 144 -0.37 12.40 13.45
N SER A 145 -0.38 11.35 14.30
CA SER A 145 -1.28 11.29 15.44
C SER A 145 -1.14 12.51 16.37
N ARG A 146 0.10 12.95 16.64
CA ARG A 146 0.35 14.16 17.42
C ARG A 146 -0.13 15.42 16.70
N LEU A 147 0.13 15.54 15.41
CA LEU A 147 -0.27 16.71 14.61
C LEU A 147 -1.80 16.85 14.51
N PHE A 148 -2.54 15.74 14.43
CA PHE A 148 -4.01 15.77 14.48
C PHE A 148 -4.54 16.16 15.86
N GLN A 149 -3.95 15.64 16.94
CA GLN A 149 -4.32 16.04 18.31
C GLN A 149 -4.09 17.54 18.57
N GLN A 150 -3.13 18.15 17.87
CA GLN A 150 -2.85 19.58 17.93
C GLN A 150 -3.72 20.42 16.99
N HIS A 151 -4.62 19.79 16.21
CA HIS A 151 -5.39 20.43 15.14
C HIS A 151 -4.51 21.23 14.18
N ALA A 152 -3.29 20.74 13.93
CA ALA A 152 -2.27 21.46 13.17
C ALA A 152 -2.37 21.22 11.66
N LEU A 153 -3.07 20.17 11.22
CA LEU A 153 -3.15 19.76 9.83
C LEU A 153 -4.56 19.90 9.26
N MET A 154 -4.63 20.37 8.02
CA MET A 154 -5.80 20.23 7.16
C MET A 154 -5.53 19.14 6.13
N LEU A 155 -6.48 18.23 5.94
CA LEU A 155 -6.35 17.15 4.96
C LEU A 155 -6.64 17.67 3.54
N VAL A 156 -6.01 17.04 2.53
CA VAL A 156 -6.22 17.37 1.12
C VAL A 156 -6.45 16.10 0.30
N ALA A 157 -7.57 16.06 -0.42
CA ALA A 157 -7.89 15.03 -1.39
C ALA A 157 -7.25 15.40 -2.74
N PRO A 158 -6.31 14.60 -3.29
CA PRO A 158 -5.63 14.93 -4.55
C PRO A 158 -6.53 14.81 -5.78
N ASP A 159 -7.64 14.07 -5.68
CA ASP A 159 -8.70 14.00 -6.69
C ASP A 159 -10.02 13.46 -6.10
N ALA A 160 -11.09 13.49 -6.91
CA ALA A 160 -12.42 13.03 -6.49
C ALA A 160 -12.49 11.54 -6.14
N GLY A 161 -11.60 10.69 -6.66
CA GLY A 161 -11.58 9.26 -6.36
C GLY A 161 -11.15 8.96 -4.92
N SER A 162 -10.39 9.87 -4.30
CA SER A 162 -9.90 9.76 -2.93
C SER A 162 -10.93 10.16 -1.85
N LEU A 163 -12.08 10.74 -2.22
CA LEU A 163 -13.02 11.34 -1.27
C LEU A 163 -13.57 10.34 -0.23
N LYS A 164 -13.91 9.12 -0.64
CA LYS A 164 -14.38 8.08 0.29
C LYS A 164 -13.34 7.78 1.38
N LYS A 165 -12.05 7.75 1.00
CA LYS A 165 -10.95 7.48 1.93
C LYS A 165 -10.66 8.69 2.81
N ILE A 166 -10.66 9.91 2.24
CA ILE A 166 -10.40 11.12 3.04
C ILE A 166 -11.46 11.37 4.11
N ASP A 167 -12.74 11.07 3.82
CA ASP A 167 -13.81 11.19 4.80
C ASP A 167 -13.58 10.27 6.01
N ALA A 168 -13.13 9.03 5.76
CA ALA A 168 -12.83 8.08 6.81
C ALA A 168 -11.63 8.53 7.67
N VAL A 169 -10.58 9.05 7.03
CA VAL A 169 -9.41 9.62 7.72
C VAL A 169 -9.80 10.85 8.52
N ALA A 170 -10.55 11.78 7.94
CA ALA A 170 -11.01 13.01 8.60
C ALA A 170 -11.79 12.72 9.89
N ARG A 171 -12.67 11.72 9.84
CA ARG A 171 -13.46 11.28 10.99
C ARG A 171 -12.60 10.75 12.14
N VAL A 172 -11.59 9.92 11.87
CA VAL A 172 -10.74 9.38 12.95
C VAL A 172 -9.70 10.40 13.43
N ALA A 173 -9.27 11.31 12.54
CA ALA A 173 -8.31 12.36 12.84
C ALA A 173 -8.94 13.58 13.53
N GLY A 174 -10.27 13.65 13.64
CA GLY A 174 -10.97 14.81 14.19
C GLY A 174 -10.81 16.07 13.34
N VAL A 175 -10.69 15.91 12.02
CA VAL A 175 -10.56 17.01 11.05
C VAL A 175 -11.93 17.30 10.44
N GLU A 176 -12.46 18.50 10.68
CA GLU A 176 -13.81 18.88 10.23
C GLU A 176 -13.86 19.37 8.78
N GLN A 177 -12.74 19.88 8.25
CA GLN A 177 -12.65 20.47 6.92
C GLN A 177 -11.42 19.93 6.20
N TYR A 178 -11.60 19.56 4.93
CA TYR A 178 -10.52 19.17 4.04
C TYR A 178 -10.64 19.90 2.70
N ALA A 179 -9.52 20.04 2.01
CA ALA A 179 -9.47 20.63 0.69
C ALA A 179 -9.61 19.54 -0.38
N ILE A 180 -10.19 19.91 -1.51
CA ILE A 180 -10.39 19.00 -2.64
C ILE A 180 -9.69 19.59 -3.85
N LEU A 181 -8.79 18.82 -4.43
CA LEU A 181 -8.17 19.13 -5.70
C LEU A 181 -8.87 18.37 -6.83
N SER A 182 -8.65 18.87 -8.04
CA SER A 182 -8.94 18.15 -9.27
C SER A 182 -7.71 18.11 -10.15
N LYS A 183 -7.66 17.11 -11.02
CA LYS A 183 -6.69 17.01 -12.11
C LYS A 183 -7.37 16.39 -13.32
N LYS A 184 -6.89 16.75 -14.51
CA LYS A 184 -7.24 16.09 -15.76
C LYS A 184 -6.14 15.11 -16.13
N ARG A 185 -6.54 13.85 -16.34
CA ARG A 185 -5.65 12.81 -16.85
C ARG A 185 -6.05 12.49 -18.28
N ASP A 186 -5.10 12.63 -19.20
CA ASP A 186 -5.22 12.01 -20.51
C ASP A 186 -5.03 10.50 -20.34
N VAL A 187 -6.06 9.71 -20.66
CA VAL A 187 -6.06 8.25 -20.48
C VAL A 187 -5.09 7.57 -21.46
N ALA A 188 -4.88 8.14 -22.65
CA ALA A 188 -4.02 7.55 -23.67
C ALA A 188 -2.53 7.81 -23.39
N SER A 189 -2.18 9.04 -23.02
CA SER A 189 -0.79 9.43 -22.74
C SER A 189 -0.38 9.30 -21.27
N GLY A 190 -1.34 9.16 -20.36
CA GLY A 190 -1.12 9.20 -18.92
C GLY A 190 -0.78 10.60 -18.37
N SER A 191 -0.73 11.62 -19.22
CA SER A 191 -0.32 12.99 -18.86
C SER A 191 -1.30 13.64 -17.91
N LEU A 192 -0.77 14.37 -16.93
CA LEU A 192 -1.53 15.08 -15.91
C LEU A 192 -1.50 16.59 -16.17
N THR A 193 -2.67 17.21 -16.24
CA THR A 193 -2.84 18.65 -16.48
C THR A 193 -4.02 19.20 -15.68
N GLY A 194 -4.24 20.52 -15.73
CA GLY A 194 -5.47 21.14 -15.20
C GLY A 194 -5.67 20.93 -13.71
N PHE A 195 -4.60 20.99 -12.93
CA PHE A 195 -4.69 20.95 -11.47
C PHE A 195 -5.40 22.19 -10.96
N ALA A 196 -6.40 22.02 -10.09
CA ALA A 196 -7.15 23.13 -9.53
C ALA A 196 -7.68 22.80 -8.12
N LEU A 197 -7.72 23.82 -7.26
CA LEU A 197 -8.39 23.77 -5.96
C LEU A 197 -9.90 23.96 -6.17
N LEU A 198 -10.67 22.92 -5.89
CA LEU A 198 -12.13 22.93 -6.05
C LEU A 198 -12.84 23.44 -4.80
N ALA A 199 -12.32 23.09 -3.61
CA ALA A 199 -12.93 23.43 -2.33
C ALA A 199 -11.88 23.47 -1.21
N GLY A 200 -12.16 24.23 -0.17
CA GLY A 200 -11.33 24.40 1.04
C GLY A 200 -10.46 25.66 1.00
N ASP A 201 -10.36 26.36 2.14
CA ASP A 201 -9.44 27.49 2.31
C ASP A 201 -8.12 27.00 2.91
N VAL A 202 -7.09 26.99 2.08
CA VAL A 202 -5.76 26.46 2.40
C VAL A 202 -4.78 27.54 2.83
N ARG A 203 -5.17 28.82 2.81
CA ARG A 203 -4.25 29.94 3.04
C ARG A 203 -3.71 29.91 4.47
N GLY A 204 -2.39 29.91 4.60
CA GLY A 204 -1.70 29.88 5.88
C GLY A 204 -1.90 28.59 6.67
N ARG A 205 -2.36 27.50 6.05
CA ARG A 205 -2.57 26.18 6.69
C ARG A 205 -1.39 25.26 6.41
N ASP A 206 -1.11 24.35 7.34
CA ASP A 206 -0.27 23.17 7.06
C ASP A 206 -1.17 22.06 6.52
N LEU A 207 -0.77 21.50 5.39
CA LEU A 207 -1.60 20.59 4.62
C LEU A 207 -1.01 19.18 4.60
N LEU A 208 -1.87 18.17 4.66
CA LEU A 208 -1.50 16.78 4.40
C LEU A 208 -2.32 16.25 3.23
N ILE A 209 -1.65 16.03 2.09
CA ILE A 209 -2.25 15.28 0.98
C ILE A 209 -2.29 13.81 1.39
N VAL A 210 -3.45 13.17 1.24
CA VAL A 210 -3.65 11.76 1.61
C VAL A 210 -4.05 10.98 0.37
N ASP A 211 -3.30 9.93 0.02
CA ASP A 211 -3.62 9.04 -1.09
C ASP A 211 -3.21 7.59 -0.78
N ASP A 212 -3.61 6.63 -1.62
CA ASP A 212 -3.26 5.22 -1.39
C ASP A 212 -1.80 4.92 -1.75
N LEU A 213 -1.28 5.49 -2.84
CA LEU A 213 0.08 5.20 -3.32
C LEU A 213 0.77 6.39 -4.00
N CYS A 214 2.11 6.35 -4.00
CA CYS A 214 2.92 7.26 -4.80
C CYS A 214 3.94 6.51 -5.66
N ASP A 215 3.80 6.66 -6.98
CA ASP A 215 4.75 6.16 -7.98
C ASP A 215 5.77 7.22 -8.40
N ALA A 216 5.56 7.89 -9.54
CA ALA A 216 6.47 8.91 -10.04
C ALA A 216 6.27 10.30 -9.42
N GLY A 217 5.25 10.50 -8.59
CA GLY A 217 5.03 11.74 -7.84
C GLY A 217 4.31 12.90 -8.57
N GLY A 218 4.05 12.79 -9.88
CA GLY A 218 3.50 13.90 -10.68
C GLY A 218 2.17 14.47 -10.17
N THR A 219 1.26 13.63 -9.65
CA THR A 219 0.02 14.09 -9.01
C THR A 219 0.31 15.04 -7.85
N PHE A 220 1.25 14.66 -6.97
CA PHE A 220 1.52 15.37 -5.73
C PHE A 220 2.34 16.63 -5.94
N ILE A 221 3.23 16.62 -6.92
CA ILE A 221 3.97 17.82 -7.35
C ILE A 221 3.01 18.88 -7.92
N GLY A 222 2.11 18.47 -8.83
CA GLY A 222 1.08 19.39 -9.36
C GLY A 222 0.14 19.90 -8.26
N SER A 223 -0.23 19.02 -7.32
CA SER A 223 -1.03 19.38 -6.15
C SER A 223 -0.31 20.40 -5.26
N ALA A 224 0.95 20.15 -4.92
CA ALA A 224 1.75 21.03 -4.08
C ALA A 224 1.90 22.42 -4.70
N GLN A 225 2.11 22.51 -6.01
CA GLN A 225 2.16 23.79 -6.72
C GLN A 225 0.85 24.58 -6.54
N VAL A 226 -0.30 23.97 -6.83
CA VAL A 226 -1.62 24.64 -6.67
C VAL A 226 -1.88 25.07 -5.24
N LEU A 227 -1.54 24.22 -4.27
CA LEU A 227 -1.75 24.53 -2.85
C LEU A 227 -0.86 25.70 -2.38
N ARG A 228 0.41 25.73 -2.81
CA ARG A 228 1.34 26.81 -2.50
C ARG A 228 0.93 28.13 -3.17
N ASP A 229 0.50 28.09 -4.42
CA ASP A 229 -0.02 29.27 -5.12
C ASP A 229 -1.28 29.83 -4.45
N ALA A 230 -2.09 28.96 -3.82
CA ALA A 230 -3.24 29.36 -3.00
C ALA A 230 -2.86 29.88 -1.60
N GLY A 231 -1.57 29.82 -1.23
CA GLY A 231 -1.02 30.39 0.00
C GLY A 231 -0.85 29.41 1.15
N ALA A 232 -0.77 28.10 0.90
CA ALA A 232 -0.46 27.10 1.92
C ALA A 232 0.87 27.39 2.65
N ARG A 233 0.93 27.14 3.95
CA ARG A 233 2.15 27.30 4.76
C ARG A 233 3.12 26.14 4.54
N SER A 234 2.60 24.92 4.53
CA SER A 234 3.35 23.70 4.20
C SER A 234 2.46 22.67 3.52
N VAL A 235 3.07 21.76 2.76
CA VAL A 235 2.43 20.67 2.03
C VAL A 235 3.17 19.37 2.30
N SER A 236 2.61 18.51 3.15
CA SER A 236 3.09 17.15 3.40
C SER A 236 2.29 16.12 2.59
N LEU A 237 2.85 14.92 2.46
CA LEU A 237 2.24 13.80 1.74
C LEU A 237 2.17 12.58 2.65
N TYR A 238 0.99 11.99 2.76
CA TYR A 238 0.79 10.62 3.21
C TYR A 238 0.41 9.73 2.03
N VAL A 239 1.09 8.59 1.91
CA VAL A 239 0.62 7.49 1.08
C VAL A 239 0.79 6.17 1.81
N THR A 240 -0.17 5.25 1.71
CA THR A 240 0.02 3.93 2.31
C THR A 240 1.17 3.19 1.62
N HIS A 241 1.23 3.25 0.28
CA HIS A 241 2.21 2.53 -0.53
C HIS A 241 3.15 3.48 -1.30
N GLY A 242 4.32 3.76 -0.74
CA GLY A 242 5.39 4.48 -1.42
C GLY A 242 6.19 3.60 -2.39
N ILE A 243 5.87 3.67 -3.69
CA ILE A 243 6.69 3.07 -4.77
C ILE A 243 7.92 3.96 -5.06
N PHE A 244 7.70 5.29 -5.13
CA PHE A 244 8.72 6.32 -5.33
C PHE A 244 9.73 6.03 -6.45
N SER A 245 9.24 5.72 -7.65
CA SER A 245 10.10 5.33 -8.80
C SER A 245 11.08 6.41 -9.24
N LYS A 246 10.84 7.68 -8.88
CA LYS A 246 11.75 8.82 -9.09
C LYS A 246 12.53 9.25 -7.84
N GLY A 247 12.41 8.51 -6.75
CA GLY A 247 12.99 8.85 -5.44
C GLY A 247 12.17 9.89 -4.67
N VAL A 248 12.33 9.91 -3.35
CA VAL A 248 11.65 10.88 -2.47
C VAL A 248 12.21 12.30 -2.62
N ASP A 249 13.49 12.45 -2.94
CA ASP A 249 14.12 13.75 -3.18
C ASP A 249 13.46 14.50 -4.34
N HIS A 250 12.93 13.77 -5.34
CA HIS A 250 12.17 14.37 -6.42
C HIS A 250 10.90 15.08 -5.91
N LEU A 251 10.23 14.52 -4.90
CA LEU A 251 9.06 15.13 -4.27
C LEU A 251 9.46 16.34 -3.41
N PHE A 252 10.51 16.19 -2.58
CA PHE A 252 11.00 17.26 -1.72
C PHE A 252 11.46 18.48 -2.51
N ALA A 253 12.23 18.27 -3.58
CA ALA A 253 12.69 19.34 -4.47
C ALA A 253 11.56 20.06 -5.22
N ASN A 254 10.35 19.49 -5.25
CA ASN A 254 9.21 20.00 -6.00
C ASN A 254 8.01 20.32 -5.08
N GLY A 255 8.29 20.74 -3.85
CA GLY A 255 7.31 21.41 -2.99
C GLY A 255 6.59 20.52 -1.99
N ILE A 256 7.00 19.27 -1.79
CA ILE A 256 6.58 18.47 -0.63
C ILE A 256 7.53 18.72 0.55
N ASP A 257 7.01 18.97 1.74
CA ASP A 257 7.79 19.30 2.94
C ASP A 257 8.07 18.10 3.85
N ALA A 258 7.19 17.10 3.83
CA ALA A 258 7.34 15.86 4.60
C ALA A 258 6.59 14.72 3.91
N ILE A 259 7.09 13.49 4.07
CA ILE A 259 6.45 12.28 3.54
C ILE A 259 6.24 11.28 4.68
N TYR A 260 5.05 10.69 4.71
CA TYR A 260 4.67 9.62 5.61
C TYR A 260 4.23 8.42 4.76
N THR A 261 4.88 7.28 4.91
CA THR A 261 4.49 6.06 4.18
C THR A 261 4.70 4.82 5.01
N THR A 262 3.99 3.73 4.69
CA THR A 262 4.26 2.45 5.34
C THR A 262 5.44 1.71 4.69
N THR A 263 5.99 0.74 5.41
CA THR A 263 6.96 -0.25 4.90
C THR A 263 6.33 -1.36 4.05
N SER A 264 5.07 -1.21 3.62
CA SER A 264 4.39 -2.19 2.76
C SER A 264 5.08 -2.42 1.42
N LEU A 265 5.68 -1.36 0.88
CA LEU A 265 6.41 -1.38 -0.39
C LEU A 265 7.68 -0.51 -0.39
N ALA A 266 7.67 0.59 0.37
CA ALA A 266 8.86 1.42 0.54
C ALA A 266 9.98 0.60 1.19
N ALA A 267 11.21 0.76 0.70
CA ALA A 267 12.34 0.03 1.23
C ALA A 267 12.56 0.42 2.71
N PRO A 268 12.73 -0.53 3.65
CA PRO A 268 13.00 -0.21 5.05
C PRO A 268 14.28 0.61 5.27
N ALA A 269 15.22 0.54 4.32
CA ALA A 269 16.45 1.33 4.34
C ALA A 269 16.30 2.75 3.74
N LEU A 270 15.10 3.12 3.30
CA LEU A 270 14.83 4.48 2.80
C LEU A 270 14.84 5.44 3.99
N VAL A 271 15.85 6.30 4.05
CA VAL A 271 16.02 7.26 5.15
C VAL A 271 16.13 8.66 4.56
N HIS A 272 15.33 9.58 5.10
CA HIS A 272 15.43 11.01 4.82
C HIS A 272 14.95 11.79 6.05
N PRO A 273 15.53 12.95 6.42
CA PRO A 273 15.16 13.68 7.64
C PRO A 273 13.68 14.09 7.71
N GLN A 274 13.04 14.26 6.54
CA GLN A 274 11.63 14.65 6.39
C GLN A 274 10.73 13.47 5.98
N LEU A 275 11.20 12.24 6.14
CA LEU A 275 10.47 11.02 5.84
C LEU A 275 10.22 10.22 7.12
N GLU A 276 8.97 9.79 7.33
CA GLU A 276 8.61 8.80 8.33
C GLU A 276 8.18 7.50 7.65
N LEU A 277 8.81 6.40 8.06
CA LEU A 277 8.39 5.04 7.71
C LEU A 277 7.53 4.46 8.84
N ILE A 278 6.27 4.14 8.50
CA ILE A 278 5.31 3.50 9.39
C ILE A 278 5.47 1.98 9.25
N ASP A 279 5.76 1.31 10.36
CA ASP A 279 6.01 -0.13 10.35
C ASP A 279 4.72 -0.94 10.16
N ILE A 280 4.67 -1.74 9.09
CA ILE A 280 3.54 -2.65 8.83
C ILE A 280 3.36 -3.69 9.95
N ASP A 281 4.40 -4.05 10.69
CA ASP A 281 4.26 -4.99 11.79
C ASP A 281 3.40 -4.41 12.93
N ALA A 282 3.41 -3.08 13.12
CA ALA A 282 2.49 -2.42 14.04
C ALA A 282 1.04 -2.51 13.53
N ILE A 283 0.84 -2.32 12.23
CA ILE A 283 -0.49 -2.37 11.58
C ILE A 283 -1.12 -3.76 11.70
N TYR A 284 -0.36 -4.84 11.43
CA TYR A 284 -0.88 -6.21 11.50
C TYR A 284 -1.07 -6.75 12.92
N ARG A 285 -0.56 -6.05 13.94
CA ARG A 285 -0.74 -6.41 15.36
C ARG A 285 -1.88 -5.64 16.04
N ALA A 286 -2.33 -4.53 15.45
CA ALA A 286 -3.42 -3.70 15.95
C ALA A 286 -4.78 -4.37 15.74
#